data_AF-A0A564SGA4-F1
#
_entry.id   AF-A0A564SGA4-F1
#
_cell.length_a   1.000
_cell.length_b   1.000
_cell.length_c   1.000
_cell.angle_alpha   90.00
_cell.angle_beta   90.00
_cell.angle_gamma   90.00
#
_symmetry.space_group_name_H-M   'P 1'
#
loop_
_entity.id
_entity.type
_entity.pdbx_description
1 polymer ?
#
loop_
_entity_poly.entity_id
_entity_poly.type
_entity_poly.pdbx_seq_one_letter_code
_entity_poly.pdbx_strand_id
1 'polypeptide(L)'
;MGAWIRNNFINISDETRKGVLVGGFSYKDIDDKFISEICSNDKIQVIQISKALPKEAFIKIDSILEKKPELDFRIFSITSLNRCDISFLENMPHLRRLRIDCHLRDWENGLD
;
A
#
# COMPACT_ATOMS: atom_id res chain seq x y z
N MET A 1 -7.44 -21.53 7.69
CA MET A 1 -7.57 -20.44 8.68
C MET A 1 -7.69 -19.14 7.90
N GLY A 2 -8.90 -18.58 7.81
CA GLY A 2 -9.18 -17.41 6.96
C GLY A 2 -8.74 -16.11 7.63
N ALA A 3 -8.01 -15.28 6.91
CA ALA A 3 -7.68 -13.93 7.35
C ALA A 3 -8.95 -13.06 7.30
N TRP A 4 -9.40 -12.58 8.47
CA TRP A 4 -10.52 -11.65 8.59
C TRP A 4 -10.08 -10.26 8.13
N ILE A 5 -10.38 -9.90 6.89
CA ILE A 5 -10.18 -8.53 6.40
C ILE A 5 -11.41 -7.71 6.78
N ARG A 6 -11.33 -6.97 7.90
CA ARG A 6 -12.35 -5.99 8.34
C ARG A 6 -12.33 -4.68 7.56
N ASN A 7 -11.30 -4.46 6.73
CA ASN A 7 -11.04 -3.18 6.07
C ASN A 7 -11.02 -3.38 4.55
N ASN A 8 -11.57 -2.45 3.77
CA ASN A 8 -11.53 -2.50 2.30
C ASN A 8 -10.14 -2.20 1.70
N PHE A 9 -9.09 -2.21 2.53
CA PHE A 9 -7.73 -1.87 2.15
C PHE A 9 -6.72 -2.92 2.65
N ILE A 10 -5.59 -3.00 1.95
CA ILE A 10 -4.41 -3.76 2.35
C ILE A 10 -3.26 -2.79 2.56
N ASN A 11 -2.58 -2.89 3.70
CA ASN A 11 -1.37 -2.11 3.95
C ASN A 11 -0.12 -2.92 3.57
N ILE A 12 0.74 -2.37 2.73
CA ILE A 12 2.04 -2.96 2.35
C ILE A 12 3.17 -2.23 3.08
N SER A 13 4.09 -2.99 3.67
CA SER A 13 5.23 -2.51 4.45
C SER A 13 6.48 -3.37 4.22
N ASP A 14 7.61 -3.05 4.88
CA ASP A 14 8.81 -3.89 4.80
C ASP A 14 8.68 -5.20 5.59
N GLU A 15 7.89 -5.19 6.66
CA GLU A 15 7.70 -6.32 7.58
C GLU A 15 6.22 -6.68 7.68
N THR A 16 5.94 -7.96 7.86
CA THR A 16 4.59 -8.44 8.15
C THR A 16 4.29 -8.29 9.63
N ARG A 17 3.30 -7.46 9.97
CA ARG A 17 2.85 -7.26 11.35
C ARG A 17 1.45 -7.83 11.52
N LYS A 18 1.38 -9.03 12.10
CA LYS A 18 0.11 -9.69 12.48
C LYS A 18 -0.23 -9.30 13.93
N GLY A 19 -1.45 -8.81 14.18
CA GLY A 19 -1.96 -8.54 15.54
C GLY A 19 -2.14 -7.07 15.94
N VAL A 20 -1.90 -6.11 15.04
CA VAL A 20 -2.19 -4.68 15.26
C VAL A 20 -3.45 -4.28 14.47
N LEU A 21 -4.22 -3.30 14.96
CA LEU A 21 -5.44 -2.73 14.34
C LEU A 21 -5.30 -2.40 12.84
N VAL A 22 -4.06 -2.20 12.37
CA VAL A 22 -3.70 -2.03 10.96
C VAL A 22 -2.61 -3.05 10.62
N GLY A 23 -3.01 -4.31 10.42
CA GLY A 23 -2.09 -5.36 9.97
C GLY A 23 -1.47 -4.99 8.63
N GLY A 24 -0.14 -5.02 8.54
CA GLY A 24 0.62 -4.77 7.32
C GLY A 24 1.21 -6.07 6.78
N PHE A 25 1.21 -6.24 5.47
CA PHE A 25 1.89 -7.33 4.77
C PHE A 25 3.24 -6.84 4.25
N SER A 26 4.27 -7.66 4.42
CA SER A 26 5.56 -7.39 3.79
C SER A 26 5.41 -7.48 2.29
N TYR A 27 6.02 -6.56 1.54
CA TYR A 27 6.15 -6.72 0.09
C TYR A 27 6.91 -8.01 -0.27
N LYS A 28 7.74 -8.54 0.64
CA LYS A 28 8.46 -9.81 0.45
C LYS A 28 7.51 -11.00 0.40
N ASP A 29 6.36 -10.91 1.06
CA ASP A 29 5.35 -11.96 1.14
C ASP A 29 4.31 -11.88 0.00
N ILE A 30 4.45 -10.92 -0.92
CA ILE A 30 3.62 -10.89 -2.13
C ILE A 30 4.13 -11.98 -3.09
N ASP A 31 3.37 -13.06 -3.17
CA ASP A 31 3.51 -14.17 -4.11
C ASP A 31 2.21 -14.39 -4.91
N ASP A 32 2.21 -15.33 -5.87
CA ASP A 32 1.04 -15.60 -6.71
C ASP A 32 -0.20 -16.01 -5.89
N LYS A 33 0.02 -16.67 -4.75
CA LYS A 33 -1.08 -17.08 -3.86
C LYS A 33 -1.71 -15.85 -3.20
N PHE A 34 -0.90 -14.94 -2.70
CA PHE A 34 -1.34 -13.67 -2.14
C PHE A 34 -2.08 -12.83 -3.19
N ILE A 35 -1.55 -12.73 -4.41
CA ILE A 35 -2.20 -12.02 -5.52
C ILE A 35 -3.58 -12.64 -5.80
N SER A 36 -3.67 -13.97 -5.89
CA SER A 36 -4.93 -14.68 -6.12
C SER A 36 -5.96 -14.47 -5.00
N GLU A 37 -5.51 -14.45 -3.74
CA GLU A 37 -6.37 -14.14 -2.58
C GLU A 37 -6.92 -12.70 -2.65
N ILE A 38 -6.12 -11.73 -3.10
CA ILE A 38 -6.57 -10.34 -3.32
C ILE A 38 -7.57 -10.26 -4.49
N CYS A 39 -7.23 -10.90 -5.61
CA CYS A 39 -8.05 -10.87 -6.81
C CYS A 39 -9.43 -11.46 -6.55
N SER A 40 -9.50 -12.57 -5.81
CA SER A 40 -10.73 -13.27 -5.45
C SER A 40 -11.59 -12.52 -4.41
N ASN A 41 -11.07 -11.46 -3.79
CA ASN A 41 -11.77 -10.72 -2.76
C ASN A 41 -12.24 -9.35 -3.26
N ASP A 42 -13.53 -9.25 -3.59
CA ASP A 42 -14.15 -8.02 -4.10
C ASP A 42 -14.34 -6.93 -3.04
N LYS A 43 -14.13 -7.24 -1.76
CA LYS A 43 -14.19 -6.22 -0.69
C LYS A 43 -12.94 -5.35 -0.67
N ILE A 44 -11.84 -5.84 -1.25
CA ILE A 44 -10.58 -5.11 -1.29
C ILE A 44 -10.64 -4.14 -2.46
N GLN A 45 -10.54 -2.86 -2.14
CA GLN A 45 -10.60 -1.77 -3.09
C GLN A 45 -9.30 -0.96 -3.12
N VAL A 46 -8.48 -1.04 -2.08
CA VAL A 46 -7.31 -0.18 -1.91
C VAL A 46 -6.07 -0.99 -1.51
N ILE A 47 -4.94 -0.74 -2.17
CA ILE A 47 -3.61 -1.11 -1.67
C ILE A 47 -2.95 0.18 -1.19
N GLN A 48 -2.46 0.19 0.03
CA GLN A 48 -1.88 1.40 0.62
C GLN A 48 -0.48 1.20 1.19
N ILE A 49 0.32 2.26 1.14
CA ILE A 49 1.64 2.35 1.76
C ILE A 49 1.69 3.59 2.67
N SER A 50 2.37 3.45 3.81
CA SER A 50 2.54 4.53 4.81
C SER A 50 3.96 5.11 4.84
N LYS A 51 4.89 4.53 4.08
CA LYS A 51 6.29 4.92 4.02
C LYS A 51 6.86 4.60 2.65
N ALA A 52 7.97 5.26 2.30
CA ALA A 52 8.72 4.89 1.11
C ALA A 52 9.21 3.45 1.21
N LEU A 53 9.02 2.69 0.14
CA LEU A 53 9.45 1.29 0.01
C LEU A 53 10.53 1.19 -1.08
N PRO A 54 11.34 0.11 -1.10
CA PRO A 54 12.28 -0.11 -2.19
C PRO A 54 11.58 -0.39 -3.53
N LYS A 55 12.30 -0.17 -4.64
CA LYS A 55 11.81 -0.43 -6.01
C LYS A 55 11.15 -1.80 -6.20
N GLU A 56 11.70 -2.84 -5.57
CA GLU A 56 11.15 -4.20 -5.61
C GLU A 56 9.70 -4.27 -5.13
N ALA A 57 9.35 -3.50 -4.10
CA ALA A 57 7.99 -3.47 -3.58
C ALA A 57 6.98 -2.96 -4.61
N PHE A 58 7.35 -1.91 -5.36
CA PHE A 58 6.48 -1.32 -6.37
C PHE A 58 6.27 -2.24 -7.58
N ILE A 59 7.29 -3.00 -7.98
CA ILE A 59 7.16 -4.04 -9.02
C ILE A 59 6.13 -5.08 -8.58
N LYS A 60 6.21 -5.54 -7.33
CA LYS A 60 5.25 -6.53 -6.80
C LYS A 60 3.83 -5.98 -6.65
N ILE A 61 3.70 -4.71 -6.24
CA ILE A 61 2.40 -4.04 -6.19
C ILE A 61 1.82 -3.92 -7.60
N ASP A 62 2.63 -3.56 -8.59
CA ASP A 62 2.21 -3.45 -9.99
C ASP A 62 1.70 -4.79 -10.54
N SER A 63 2.30 -5.93 -10.16
CA SER A 63 1.76 -7.26 -10.52
C SER A 63 0.36 -7.53 -9.95
N ILE A 64 0.02 -6.96 -8.78
CA ILE A 64 -1.36 -7.03 -8.26
C ILE A 64 -2.29 -6.15 -9.12
N LEU A 65 -1.85 -4.94 -9.47
CA LEU A 65 -2.62 -3.99 -10.28
C LEU A 65 -2.82 -4.47 -11.72
N GLU A 66 -1.89 -5.25 -12.27
CA GLU A 66 -2.05 -5.93 -13.56
C GLU A 66 -3.26 -6.89 -13.53
N LYS A 67 -3.41 -7.66 -12.45
CA LYS A 67 -4.51 -8.63 -12.30
C LYS A 67 -5.82 -8.00 -11.85
N LYS A 68 -5.75 -6.92 -11.06
CA LYS A 68 -6.90 -6.21 -10.48
C LYS A 68 -6.79 -4.69 -10.74
N PRO A 69 -6.97 -4.24 -11.99
CA PRO A 69 -6.72 -2.85 -12.40
C PRO A 69 -7.70 -1.81 -11.82
N GLU A 70 -8.79 -2.26 -11.20
CA GLU A 70 -9.77 -1.44 -10.51
C GLU A 70 -9.34 -0.99 -9.11
N LEU A 71 -8.27 -1.54 -8.54
CA LEU A 71 -7.76 -1.17 -7.23
C LEU A 71 -7.19 0.26 -7.23
N ASP A 72 -7.46 0.98 -6.15
CA ASP A 72 -6.80 2.24 -5.85
C ASP A 72 -5.45 1.96 -5.17
N PHE A 73 -4.37 2.54 -5.69
CA PHE A 73 -3.11 2.61 -4.97
C PHE A 73 -3.05 3.90 -4.15
N ARG A 74 -2.88 3.77 -2.84
CA ARG A 74 -2.95 4.88 -1.90
C ARG A 74 -1.64 5.07 -1.15
N ILE A 75 -1.14 6.28 -1.17
CA ILE A 75 -0.03 6.72 -0.32
C ILE A 75 -0.66 7.52 0.81
N PHE A 76 -0.46 7.15 2.06
CA PHE A 76 -1.07 7.83 3.19
C PHE A 76 -0.07 8.13 4.30
N SER A 77 -0.32 9.18 5.08
CA SER A 77 0.43 9.47 6.31
C SER A 77 1.96 9.57 6.14
N ILE A 78 2.46 9.90 4.95
CA ILE A 78 3.86 10.28 4.80
C ILE A 78 4.04 11.66 5.42
N THR A 79 4.63 11.68 6.62
CA THR A 79 4.95 12.91 7.36
C THR A 79 6.06 13.69 6.67
N SER A 80 6.06 15.02 6.80
CA SER A 80 6.94 15.97 6.09
C SER A 80 8.45 15.71 6.21
N LEU A 81 8.89 14.91 7.20
CA LEU A 81 10.28 14.45 7.33
C LEU A 81 10.72 13.46 6.23
N ASN A 82 9.78 12.82 5.53
CA ASN A 82 10.05 11.92 4.41
C ASN A 82 9.60 12.59 3.11
N ARG A 83 10.53 13.16 2.34
CA ARG A 83 10.30 13.48 0.93
C ARG A 83 9.84 12.19 0.24
N CYS A 84 8.59 12.14 -0.21
CA CYS A 84 8.08 11.02 -1.00
C CYS A 84 8.46 11.25 -2.46
N ASP A 85 9.52 10.58 -2.89
CA ASP A 85 9.87 10.53 -4.30
C ASP A 85 8.82 9.72 -5.06
N ILE A 86 8.22 10.32 -6.11
CA ILE A 86 7.22 9.67 -6.98
C ILE A 86 7.85 8.96 -8.18
N SER A 87 9.18 8.91 -8.29
CA SER A 87 9.89 8.18 -9.35
C SER A 87 9.56 6.68 -9.38
N PHE A 88 9.01 6.11 -8.29
CA PHE A 88 8.53 4.74 -8.29
C PHE A 88 7.42 4.49 -9.33
N LEU A 89 6.68 5.53 -9.74
CA LEU A 89 5.63 5.43 -10.75
C LEU A 89 6.15 4.88 -12.09
N GLU A 90 7.43 5.10 -12.41
CA GLU A 90 8.07 4.52 -13.59
C GLU A 90 8.07 2.98 -13.58
N ASN A 91 7.98 2.37 -12.38
CA ASN A 91 7.98 0.92 -12.20
C ASN A 91 6.55 0.36 -12.04
N MET A 92 5.52 1.18 -12.25
CA MET A 92 4.12 0.80 -12.07
C MET A 92 3.27 1.07 -13.32
N PRO A 93 3.58 0.44 -14.48
CA PRO A 93 2.87 0.67 -15.74
C PRO A 93 1.38 0.30 -15.71
N HIS A 94 0.95 -0.59 -14.80
CA HIS A 94 -0.45 -1.00 -14.67
C HIS A 94 -1.25 -0.13 -13.70
N LEU A 95 -0.61 0.83 -13.03
CA LEU A 95 -1.27 1.76 -12.13
C LEU A 95 -2.23 2.68 -12.88
N ARG A 96 -3.53 2.57 -12.56
CA ARG A 96 -4.59 3.41 -13.15
C ARG A 96 -5.14 4.46 -12.21
N ARG A 97 -5.09 4.21 -10.89
CA ARG A 97 -5.70 5.05 -9.87
C ARG A 97 -4.73 5.26 -8.72
N LEU A 98 -4.19 6.47 -8.62
CA LEU A 98 -3.31 6.90 -7.55
C LEU A 98 -4.04 7.86 -6.62
N ARG A 99 -3.99 7.60 -5.32
CA ARG A 99 -4.48 8.49 -4.27
C ARG A 99 -3.33 8.87 -3.36
N ILE A 100 -3.10 10.16 -3.15
CA ILE A 100 -2.06 10.67 -2.27
C ILE A 100 -2.73 11.44 -1.12
N ASP A 101 -2.83 10.78 0.02
CA ASP A 101 -3.41 11.32 1.25
C ASP A 101 -2.27 11.68 2.23
N CYS A 102 -1.50 12.71 1.86
CA CYS A 102 -0.43 13.25 2.69
C CYS A 102 -0.89 14.51 3.43
N HIS A 103 -0.46 14.66 4.69
CA HIS A 103 -0.63 15.92 5.40
C HIS A 103 0.39 16.93 4.86
N LEU A 104 -0.07 17.93 4.10
CA LEU A 104 0.75 18.97 3.47
C LEU A 104 1.27 20.05 4.44
N ARG A 105 1.05 19.91 5.75
CA ARG A 105 1.51 20.89 6.73
C ARG A 105 2.49 20.24 7.69
N ASP A 106 3.64 20.89 7.81
CA ASP A 106 4.44 20.85 9.02
C ASP A 106 3.50 21.20 10.17
N TRP A 107 3.24 20.21 11.02
CA TRP A 107 2.61 20.45 12.30
C TRP A 107 3.66 21.13 13.19
N GLU A 108 3.90 22.43 12.97
CA GLU A 108 4.80 23.23 13.82
C GLU A 108 4.23 23.48 15.23
N ASN A 109 2.94 23.20 15.48
CA ASN A 109 2.27 23.55 16.75
C ASN A 109 1.66 22.33 17.45
N GLY A 110 2.49 21.35 17.79
CA GLY A 110 2.06 20.06 18.36
C GLY A 110 2.55 19.76 19.76
N LEU A 111 2.87 20.78 20.55
CA LEU A 111 3.11 20.67 21.99
C LEU A 111 2.65 21.98 22.66
N ASP A 112 1.40 22.00 23.10
CA ASP A 112 0.98 22.66 24.34
C ASP A 112 0.62 21.56 25.34
#